data_AF-A0A1Q7YDK8-F1
#
_entry.id   AF-A0A1Q7YDK8-F1
#
_cell.length_a   1.000
_cell.length_b   1.000
_cell.length_c   1.000
_cell.angle_alpha   90.00
_cell.angle_beta   90.00
_cell.angle_gamma   90.00
#
_symmetry.space_group_name_H-M   'P 1'
#
loop_
_entity.id
_entity.type
_entity.pdbx_description
1 polymer ?
#
loop_
_entity_poly.entity_id
_entity_poly.type
_entity_poly.pdbx_seq_one_letter_code
_entity_poly.pdbx_strand_id
1 'polypeptide(L)'
;MNFYQKLSAASITLLLVMILFCVAPARARNLQHGRDHLTDQEADLVRDAQALDLRMDVFIKAADRRVLRLTKPNTLTPKQQQQETETLGELTGTRLDLLSDVAGILDEAITNIDDAAGHTGNAVKAKLLPKAMHKLAEASKRFITALEPLRDQLQGQEREMLEQALENAQSIIQAETKLPSTTQSSH
;
A
#
# COMPACT_ATOMS: atom_id res chain seq x y z
N MET A 1 -48.58 -8.93 -47.55
CA MET A 1 -48.60 -9.32 -46.12
C MET A 1 -47.22 -9.03 -45.56
N ASN A 2 -47.12 -7.93 -44.83
CA ASN A 2 -45.88 -7.35 -44.30
C ASN A 2 -45.55 -8.01 -42.95
N PHE A 3 -44.47 -8.79 -42.88
CA PHE A 3 -44.00 -9.36 -41.60
C PHE A 3 -42.81 -8.59 -40.99
N TYR A 4 -42.15 -7.72 -41.76
CA TYR A 4 -40.99 -6.94 -41.29
C TYR A 4 -41.32 -5.52 -40.78
N GLN A 5 -42.60 -5.11 -40.80
CA GLN A 5 -43.02 -3.74 -40.45
C GLN A 5 -43.57 -3.60 -39.02
N LYS A 6 -43.53 -4.66 -38.21
CA LYS A 6 -44.02 -4.65 -36.81
C LYS A 6 -42.92 -4.89 -35.75
N LEU A 7 -41.66 -4.80 -36.13
CA LEU A 7 -40.52 -4.84 -35.20
C LEU A 7 -39.85 -3.45 -35.03
N SER A 8 -40.59 -2.36 -35.27
CA SER A 8 -39.99 -1.02 -35.47
C SER A 8 -40.28 0.04 -34.39
N ALA A 9 -40.76 -0.30 -33.21
CA ALA A 9 -40.96 0.73 -32.16
C ALA A 9 -40.75 0.24 -30.72
N ALA A 10 -41.21 -0.97 -30.38
CA ALA A 10 -41.16 -1.44 -29.00
C ALA A 10 -39.73 -1.81 -28.52
N SER A 11 -38.89 -2.37 -29.40
CA SER A 11 -37.53 -2.81 -29.03
C SER A 11 -36.50 -1.68 -29.00
N ILE A 12 -36.72 -0.60 -29.77
CA ILE A 12 -35.85 0.58 -29.76
C ILE A 12 -36.12 1.42 -28.50
N THR A 13 -37.38 1.49 -28.06
CA THR A 13 -37.76 2.23 -26.84
C THR A 13 -37.24 1.55 -25.57
N LEU A 14 -37.19 0.20 -25.53
CA LEU A 14 -36.62 -0.54 -24.40
C LEU A 14 -35.09 -0.36 -24.28
N LEU A 15 -34.37 -0.28 -25.42
CA LEU A 15 -32.93 -0.05 -25.44
C LEU A 15 -32.56 1.38 -25.00
N LEU A 16 -33.42 2.37 -25.32
CA LEU A 16 -33.21 3.78 -24.98
C LEU A 16 -33.49 4.09 -23.49
N VAL A 17 -34.39 3.34 -22.84
CA VAL A 17 -34.66 3.49 -21.39
C VAL A 17 -33.59 2.80 -20.54
N MET A 18 -32.94 1.74 -21.02
CA MET A 18 -31.84 1.10 -20.29
C MET A 18 -30.55 1.95 -20.28
N ILE A 19 -30.32 2.73 -21.34
CA ILE A 19 -29.17 3.66 -21.40
C ILE A 19 -29.38 4.87 -20.47
N LEU A 20 -30.63 5.23 -20.15
CA LEU A 20 -30.94 6.38 -19.29
C LEU A 20 -30.85 6.09 -17.78
N PHE A 21 -30.68 4.84 -17.36
CA PHE A 21 -30.65 4.44 -15.94
C PHE A 21 -29.27 3.97 -15.43
N CYS A 22 -28.23 4.05 -16.25
CA CYS A 22 -26.84 3.77 -15.85
C CYS A 22 -25.96 5.01 -15.68
N VAL A 23 -26.55 6.21 -15.61
CA VAL A 23 -25.85 7.38 -15.08
C VAL A 23 -26.09 7.43 -13.58
N ALA A 24 -25.49 6.49 -12.85
CA ALA A 24 -25.20 6.74 -11.46
C ALA A 24 -24.37 8.04 -11.41
N PRO A 25 -24.66 9.00 -10.52
CA PRO A 25 -23.72 10.06 -10.28
C PRO A 25 -22.43 9.36 -9.87
N ALA A 26 -21.39 9.49 -10.71
CA ALA A 26 -20.04 9.35 -10.26
C ALA A 26 -19.91 10.33 -9.10
N ARG A 27 -20.21 9.85 -7.88
CA ARG A 27 -19.79 10.53 -6.66
C ARG A 27 -18.32 10.74 -6.90
N ALA A 28 -17.97 12.02 -6.98
CA ALA A 28 -16.64 12.50 -7.21
C ALA A 28 -15.65 11.64 -6.42
N ARG A 29 -14.99 10.70 -7.11
CA ARG A 29 -13.66 10.20 -6.72
C ARG A 29 -12.66 11.31 -7.04
N ASN A 30 -12.92 12.51 -6.55
CA ASN A 30 -11.97 13.60 -6.53
C ASN A 30 -11.32 13.50 -5.16
N LEU A 31 -10.08 13.01 -5.15
CA LEU A 31 -9.09 12.84 -4.07
C LEU A 31 -8.51 11.41 -4.03
N GLN A 32 -8.09 10.89 -5.19
CA GLN A 32 -7.18 9.74 -5.24
C GLN A 32 -6.29 9.78 -6.51
N HIS A 33 -6.04 10.98 -7.04
CA HIS A 33 -4.80 11.26 -7.77
C HIS A 33 -3.81 11.85 -6.76
N GLY A 34 -3.69 11.16 -5.61
CA GLY A 34 -2.67 11.45 -4.61
C GLY A 34 -1.33 11.12 -5.21
N ARG A 35 -0.33 11.96 -4.94
CA ARG A 35 1.06 11.72 -5.31
C ARG A 35 1.44 10.25 -5.06
N ASP A 36 2.22 9.66 -5.96
CA ASP A 36 2.75 8.32 -5.76
C ASP A 36 3.50 8.27 -4.41
N HIS A 37 3.14 7.29 -3.59
CA HIS A 37 3.68 7.16 -2.24
C HIS A 37 5.12 6.62 -2.26
N LEU A 38 5.54 6.03 -3.37
CA LEU A 38 6.92 5.66 -3.68
C LEU A 38 7.55 6.71 -4.60
N THR A 39 8.87 6.87 -4.50
CA THR A 39 9.63 7.51 -5.57
C THR A 39 9.68 6.59 -6.80
N ASP A 40 9.98 7.14 -7.98
CA ASP A 40 10.13 6.34 -9.20
C ASP A 40 11.16 5.20 -9.02
N GLN A 41 12.29 5.50 -8.36
CA GLN A 41 13.33 4.52 -8.07
C GLN A 41 12.87 3.45 -7.10
N GLU A 42 12.10 3.81 -6.07
CA GLU A 42 11.51 2.82 -5.15
C GLU A 42 10.50 1.92 -5.88
N ALA A 43 9.68 2.49 -6.75
CA ALA A 43 8.72 1.74 -7.56
C ALA A 43 9.41 0.77 -8.53
N ASP A 44 10.51 1.20 -9.14
CA ASP A 44 11.34 0.33 -10.00
C ASP A 44 11.97 -0.81 -9.18
N LEU A 45 12.49 -0.53 -7.98
CA LEU A 45 13.00 -1.57 -7.08
C LEU A 45 11.92 -2.57 -6.65
N VAL A 46 10.70 -2.12 -6.39
CA VAL A 46 9.54 -3.00 -6.10
C VAL A 46 9.22 -3.90 -7.30
N ARG A 47 9.27 -3.34 -8.51
CA ARG A 47 9.03 -4.08 -9.75
C ARG A 47 10.11 -5.14 -10.01
N ASP A 48 11.37 -4.81 -9.76
CA ASP A 48 12.52 -5.70 -9.93
C ASP A 48 12.58 -6.79 -8.84
N ALA A 49 12.00 -6.53 -7.67
CA ALA A 49 11.88 -7.49 -6.58
C ALA A 49 10.80 -8.56 -6.88
N GLN A 50 11.21 -9.61 -7.59
CA GLN A 50 10.32 -10.73 -7.94
C GLN A 50 9.90 -11.58 -6.73
N ALA A 51 10.80 -11.77 -5.76
CA ALA A 51 10.51 -12.53 -4.55
C ALA A 51 9.77 -11.65 -3.53
N LEU A 52 8.74 -12.20 -2.90
CA LEU A 52 7.88 -11.46 -1.96
C LEU A 52 8.68 -10.87 -0.80
N ASP A 53 9.62 -11.61 -0.24
CA ASP A 53 10.45 -11.14 0.88
C ASP A 53 11.40 -10.01 0.48
N LEU A 54 11.89 -10.00 -0.77
CA LEU A 54 12.69 -8.90 -1.31
C LEU A 54 11.83 -7.66 -1.55
N ARG A 55 10.59 -7.84 -2.04
CA ARG A 55 9.66 -6.74 -2.23
C ARG A 55 9.31 -6.06 -0.90
N MET A 56 9.07 -6.85 0.15
CA MET A 56 8.86 -6.33 1.49
C MET A 56 10.08 -5.55 2.00
N ASP A 57 11.31 -5.99 1.69
CA ASP A 57 12.51 -5.22 2.07
C ASP A 57 12.54 -3.83 1.42
N VAL A 58 12.04 -3.68 0.19
CA VAL A 58 11.93 -2.37 -0.48
C VAL A 58 10.89 -1.49 0.20
N PHE A 59 9.68 -2.01 0.44
CA PHE A 59 8.63 -1.28 1.16
C PHE A 59 9.08 -0.85 2.55
N ILE A 60 9.74 -1.74 3.30
CA ILE A 60 10.26 -1.45 4.64
C ILE A 60 11.26 -0.30 4.57
N LYS A 61 12.22 -0.33 3.63
CA LYS A 61 13.19 0.77 3.46
C LYS A 61 12.53 2.10 3.09
N ALA A 62 11.54 2.05 2.18
CA ALA A 62 10.79 3.23 1.76
C ALA A 62 10.00 3.83 2.93
N ALA A 63 9.38 3.02 3.79
CA ALA A 63 8.72 3.49 5.00
C ALA A 63 9.71 3.98 6.06
N ASP A 64 10.79 3.23 6.32
CA ASP A 64 11.83 3.56 7.32
C ASP A 64 12.41 4.97 7.08
N ARG A 65 12.78 5.32 5.85
CA ARG A 65 13.32 6.66 5.55
C ARG A 65 12.31 7.78 5.78
N ARG A 66 11.01 7.54 5.52
CA ARG A 66 9.94 8.51 5.75
C ARG A 66 9.69 8.69 7.25
N VAL A 67 9.62 7.58 7.99
CA VAL A 67 9.52 7.58 9.46
C VAL A 67 10.72 8.26 10.10
N LEU A 68 11.94 8.03 9.59
CA LEU A 68 13.14 8.68 10.08
C LEU A 68 13.07 10.20 9.86
N ARG A 69 12.62 10.65 8.69
CA ARG A 69 12.46 12.09 8.40
C ARG A 69 11.37 12.74 9.25
N LEU A 70 10.30 12.01 9.57
CA LEU A 70 9.21 12.48 10.43
C LEU A 70 9.62 12.60 11.90
N THR A 71 10.44 11.67 12.40
CA THR A 71 10.72 11.54 13.85
C THR A 71 12.05 12.14 14.26
N LYS A 72 13.04 12.13 13.37
CA LYS A 72 14.40 12.60 13.64
C LYS A 72 14.97 13.36 12.44
N PRO A 73 14.41 14.54 12.10
CA PRO A 73 14.91 15.34 11.00
C PRO A 73 16.40 15.68 11.22
N ASN A 74 17.21 15.63 10.15
CA ASN A 74 18.64 15.94 10.14
C ASN A 74 19.57 14.94 10.87
N THR A 75 19.15 13.69 11.05
CA THR A 75 20.01 12.64 11.64
C THR A 75 20.99 12.01 10.67
N LEU A 76 20.72 12.05 9.37
CA LEU A 76 21.61 11.52 8.35
C LEU A 76 22.76 12.48 8.08
N THR A 77 23.97 11.95 7.96
CA THR A 77 25.10 12.72 7.44
C THR A 77 24.90 13.05 5.95
N PRO A 78 25.50 14.11 5.41
CA PRO A 78 25.38 14.45 3.98
C PRO A 78 25.72 13.30 3.04
N LYS A 79 26.74 12.49 3.40
CA LYS A 79 27.14 11.31 2.64
C LYS A 79 26.06 10.22 2.61
N GLN A 80 25.41 9.97 3.76
CA GLN A 80 24.32 9.00 3.84
C GLN A 80 23.10 9.47 3.05
N GLN A 81 22.76 10.76 3.17
CA GLN A 81 21.65 11.35 2.43
C GLN A 81 21.87 11.30 0.91
N GLN A 82 23.11 11.56 0.45
CA GLN A 82 23.47 11.42 -0.95
C GLN A 82 23.32 9.98 -1.43
N GLN A 83 23.87 9.01 -0.69
CA GLN A 83 23.79 7.60 -1.06
C GLN A 83 22.34 7.09 -1.12
N GLU A 84 21.50 7.49 -0.16
CA GLU A 84 20.07 7.17 -0.19
C GLU A 84 19.37 7.79 -1.40
N THR A 85 19.69 9.04 -1.73
CA THR A 85 19.10 9.74 -2.89
C THR A 85 19.48 9.08 -4.21
N GLU A 86 20.75 8.66 -4.36
CA GLU A 86 21.22 7.93 -5.54
C GLU A 86 20.55 6.56 -5.70
N THR A 87 20.22 5.88 -4.59
CA THR A 87 19.68 4.51 -4.62
C THR A 87 18.15 4.47 -4.64
N LEU A 88 17.49 5.35 -3.90
CA LEU A 88 16.06 5.33 -3.61
C LEU A 88 15.34 6.59 -4.13
N GLY A 89 16.04 7.45 -4.87
CA GLY A 89 15.49 8.72 -5.34
C GLY A 89 15.37 9.77 -4.24
N GLU A 90 15.08 11.00 -4.65
CA GLU A 90 14.92 12.13 -3.75
C GLU A 90 13.60 12.04 -2.98
N LEU A 91 13.67 12.12 -1.64
CA LEU A 91 12.48 12.19 -0.80
C LEU A 91 12.04 13.64 -0.66
N THR A 92 10.91 13.97 -1.29
CA THR A 92 10.30 15.30 -1.29
C THR A 92 8.95 15.28 -0.56
N GLY A 93 8.33 16.45 -0.42
CA GLY A 93 7.00 16.59 0.19
C GLY A 93 7.00 17.21 1.59
N THR A 94 5.78 17.55 2.03
CA THR A 94 5.46 18.06 3.36
C THR A 94 5.35 16.95 4.39
N ARG A 95 5.18 17.29 5.67
CA ARG A 95 4.94 16.30 6.73
C ARG A 95 3.68 15.47 6.47
N LEU A 96 2.61 16.10 5.98
CA LEU A 96 1.40 15.41 5.56
C LEU A 96 1.68 14.41 4.44
N ASP A 97 2.46 14.82 3.43
CA ASP A 97 2.82 13.95 2.30
C ASP A 97 3.61 12.72 2.79
N LEU A 98 4.56 12.91 3.72
CA LEU A 98 5.33 11.79 4.26
C LEU A 98 4.49 10.83 5.11
N LEU A 99 3.52 11.34 5.87
CA LEU A 99 2.58 10.50 6.63
C LEU A 99 1.65 9.72 5.69
N SER A 100 1.13 10.39 4.67
CA SER A 100 0.32 9.77 3.62
C SER A 100 1.09 8.69 2.88
N ASP A 101 2.38 8.94 2.58
CA ASP A 101 3.23 7.94 1.96
C ASP A 101 3.42 6.71 2.84
N VAL A 102 3.71 6.88 4.14
CA VAL A 102 3.89 5.73 5.05
C VAL A 102 2.60 4.91 5.11
N ALA A 103 1.44 5.56 5.20
CA ALA A 103 0.16 4.86 5.16
C ALA A 103 -0.02 4.09 3.84
N GLY A 104 0.25 4.72 2.70
CA GLY A 104 0.16 4.11 1.37
C GLY A 104 1.13 2.94 1.15
N ILE A 105 2.38 3.06 1.59
CA ILE A 105 3.38 1.99 1.51
C ILE A 105 2.92 0.76 2.30
N LEU A 106 2.40 0.96 3.52
CA LEU A 106 1.94 -0.14 4.35
C LEU A 106 0.67 -0.78 3.78
N ASP A 107 -0.24 0.01 3.20
CA ASP A 107 -1.44 -0.48 2.51
C ASP A 107 -1.08 -1.32 1.27
N GLU A 108 -0.13 -0.85 0.46
CA GLU A 108 0.36 -1.61 -0.69
C GLU A 108 1.09 -2.89 -0.25
N ALA A 109 1.87 -2.84 0.83
CA ALA A 109 2.51 -4.02 1.39
C ALA A 109 1.48 -5.07 1.86
N ILE A 110 0.40 -4.63 2.52
CA ILE A 110 -0.74 -5.49 2.90
C ILE A 110 -1.36 -6.13 1.65
N THR A 111 -1.68 -5.32 0.63
CA THR A 111 -2.25 -5.81 -0.63
C THR A 111 -1.36 -6.88 -1.27
N ASN A 112 -0.04 -6.66 -1.30
CA ASN A 112 0.92 -7.62 -1.87
C ASN A 112 0.98 -8.94 -1.08
N ILE A 113 0.88 -8.88 0.25
CA ILE A 113 0.82 -10.04 1.13
C ILE A 113 -0.49 -10.81 0.92
N ASP A 114 -1.62 -10.10 0.88
CA ASP A 114 -2.94 -10.69 0.68
C ASP A 114 -3.04 -11.35 -0.68
N ASP A 115 -2.53 -10.71 -1.73
CA ASP A 115 -2.38 -11.32 -3.05
C ASP A 115 -1.54 -12.58 -2.99
N ALA A 116 -0.37 -12.55 -2.32
CA ALA A 116 0.46 -13.75 -2.21
C ALA A 116 -0.25 -14.88 -1.43
N ALA A 117 -1.02 -14.54 -0.40
CA ALA A 117 -1.79 -15.49 0.40
C ALA A 117 -3.00 -16.05 -0.36
N GLY A 118 -3.70 -15.26 -1.18
CA GLY A 118 -4.86 -15.69 -1.97
C GLY A 118 -4.53 -16.70 -3.06
N HIS A 119 -3.26 -16.80 -3.47
CA HIS A 119 -2.77 -17.74 -4.48
C HIS A 119 -2.18 -19.02 -3.87
N THR A 120 -2.83 -19.60 -2.84
CA THR A 120 -2.39 -20.81 -2.11
C THR A 120 -2.16 -22.06 -2.98
N GLY A 121 -2.66 -22.08 -4.23
CA GLY A 121 -2.33 -23.10 -5.23
C GLY A 121 -0.86 -23.08 -5.69
N ASN A 122 -0.09 -22.06 -5.34
CA ASN A 122 1.34 -21.95 -5.64
C ASN A 122 2.18 -22.22 -4.37
N ALA A 123 2.67 -23.46 -4.24
CA ALA A 123 3.49 -23.90 -3.11
C ALA A 123 4.78 -23.07 -2.90
N VAL A 124 5.32 -22.45 -3.95
CA VAL A 124 6.51 -21.59 -3.86
C VAL A 124 6.17 -20.27 -3.18
N LYS A 125 5.04 -19.63 -3.55
CA LYS A 125 4.58 -18.39 -2.90
C LYS A 125 4.20 -18.64 -1.43
N ALA A 126 3.53 -19.77 -1.15
CA ALA A 126 3.19 -20.17 0.21
C ALA A 126 4.42 -20.32 1.13
N LYS A 127 5.58 -20.73 0.57
CA LYS A 127 6.83 -20.87 1.34
C LYS A 127 7.50 -19.54 1.69
N LEU A 128 7.32 -18.51 0.86
CA LEU A 128 7.93 -17.18 1.08
C LEU A 128 7.09 -16.30 2.01
N LEU A 129 5.79 -16.57 2.12
CA LEU A 129 4.84 -15.78 2.89
C LEU A 129 5.22 -15.62 4.38
N PRO A 130 5.62 -16.67 5.13
CA PRO A 130 5.96 -16.51 6.54
C PRO A 130 7.16 -15.59 6.77
N LYS A 131 8.20 -15.73 5.94
CA LYS A 131 9.42 -14.90 6.05
C LYS A 131 9.12 -13.44 5.72
N ALA A 132 8.36 -13.19 4.65
CA ALA A 132 7.97 -11.84 4.24
C ALA A 132 7.11 -11.16 5.31
N MET A 133 6.10 -11.86 5.82
CA MET A 133 5.22 -11.35 6.88
C MET A 133 5.99 -11.07 8.17
N HIS A 134 6.85 -11.98 8.62
CA HIS A 134 7.64 -11.78 9.84
C HIS A 134 8.51 -10.52 9.75
N LYS A 135 9.21 -10.32 8.63
CA LYS A 135 10.00 -9.10 8.39
C LYS A 135 9.15 -7.84 8.44
N LEU A 136 7.99 -7.86 7.77
CA LEU A 136 7.10 -6.72 7.71
C LEU A 136 6.53 -6.40 9.11
N ALA A 137 6.12 -7.42 9.87
CA ALA A 137 5.62 -7.25 11.23
C ALA A 137 6.68 -6.69 12.19
N GLU A 138 7.92 -7.17 12.10
CA GLU A 138 9.03 -6.60 12.89
C GLU A 138 9.29 -5.12 12.53
N ALA A 139 9.17 -4.74 11.25
CA ALA A 139 9.24 -3.35 10.84
C ALA A 139 8.06 -2.53 11.37
N SER A 140 6.83 -3.04 11.25
CA SER A 140 5.62 -2.39 11.76
C SER A 140 5.68 -2.11 13.27
N LYS A 141 6.23 -3.02 14.08
CA LYS A 141 6.45 -2.79 15.52
C LYS A 141 7.37 -1.59 15.77
N ARG A 142 8.43 -1.45 14.98
CA ARG A 142 9.34 -0.29 15.04
C ARG A 142 8.64 0.99 14.59
N PHE A 143 7.85 0.93 13.51
CA PHE A 143 7.10 2.08 13.02
C PHE A 143 6.11 2.60 14.06
N ILE A 144 5.33 1.72 14.69
CA ILE A 144 4.42 2.12 15.79
C ILE A 144 5.20 2.82 16.89
N THR A 145 6.28 2.20 17.37
CA THR A 145 7.12 2.78 18.44
C THR A 145 7.64 4.17 18.09
N ALA A 146 7.99 4.41 16.82
CA ALA A 146 8.52 5.68 16.35
C ALA A 146 7.44 6.74 16.11
N LEU A 147 6.26 6.34 15.61
CA LEU A 147 5.21 7.24 15.15
C LEU A 147 4.18 7.60 16.24
N GLU A 148 3.92 6.71 17.21
CA GLU A 148 2.94 6.97 18.28
C GLU A 148 3.17 8.28 19.06
N PRO A 149 4.41 8.67 19.41
CA PRO A 149 4.65 9.93 20.12
C PRO A 149 4.24 11.20 19.33
N LEU A 150 3.99 11.08 18.03
CA LEU A 150 3.53 12.19 17.20
C LEU A 150 2.02 12.46 17.35
N ARG A 151 1.23 11.51 17.89
CA ARG A 151 -0.25 11.62 17.97
C ARG A 151 -0.74 12.92 18.61
N ASP A 152 -0.08 13.35 19.68
CA ASP A 152 -0.47 14.56 20.44
C ASP A 152 -0.04 15.86 19.75
N GLN A 153 0.86 15.76 18.76
CA GLN A 153 1.44 16.89 18.05
C GLN A 153 0.73 17.19 16.72
N LEU A 154 -0.09 16.26 16.23
CA LEU A 154 -0.75 16.34 14.93
C LEU A 154 -2.25 16.59 15.09
N GLN A 155 -2.81 17.29 14.11
CA GLN A 155 -4.24 17.60 14.03
C GLN A 155 -4.74 17.48 12.58
N GLY A 156 -6.06 17.39 12.41
CA GLY A 156 -6.69 17.30 11.10
C GLY A 156 -6.13 16.16 10.25
N GLN A 157 -5.86 16.44 8.98
CA GLN A 157 -5.41 15.45 8.01
C GLN A 157 -4.07 14.78 8.39
N GLU A 158 -3.15 15.49 9.04
CA GLU A 158 -1.90 14.87 9.49
C GLU A 158 -2.16 13.80 10.55
N ARG A 159 -3.11 14.05 11.46
CA ARG A 159 -3.51 13.06 12.46
C ARG A 159 -4.22 11.87 11.81
N GLU A 160 -5.09 12.13 10.83
CA GLU A 160 -5.78 11.06 10.09
C GLU A 160 -4.80 10.13 9.37
N MET A 161 -3.80 10.67 8.66
CA MET A 161 -2.79 9.87 7.98
C MET A 161 -1.86 9.12 8.95
N LEU A 162 -1.53 9.74 10.09
CA LEU A 162 -0.81 9.05 11.16
C LEU A 162 -1.60 7.84 11.69
N GLU A 163 -2.88 8.02 12.01
CA GLU A 163 -3.71 6.93 12.52
C GLU A 163 -3.87 5.82 11.48
N GLN A 164 -4.05 6.17 10.20
CA GLN A 164 -4.10 5.17 9.12
C GLN A 164 -2.79 4.37 9.02
N ALA A 165 -1.63 5.03 9.10
CA ALA A 165 -0.34 4.34 9.12
C ALA A 165 -0.20 3.39 10.31
N LEU A 166 -0.65 3.80 11.50
CA LEU A 166 -0.63 2.98 12.72
C LEU A 166 -1.61 1.80 12.63
N GLU A 167 -2.80 2.00 12.08
CA GLU A 167 -3.80 0.95 11.83
C GLU A 167 -3.28 -0.10 10.85
N ASN A 168 -2.65 0.32 9.74
CA ASN A 168 -2.02 -0.58 8.78
C ASN A 168 -0.89 -1.39 9.45
N ALA A 169 0.01 -0.72 10.18
CA ALA A 169 1.08 -1.38 10.93
C ALA A 169 0.53 -2.41 11.94
N GLN A 170 -0.53 -2.04 12.66
CA GLN A 170 -1.16 -2.92 13.64
C GLN A 170 -1.83 -4.14 13.00
N SER A 171 -2.44 -3.95 11.83
CA SER A 171 -3.07 -5.02 11.05
C SER A 171 -2.04 -6.05 10.57
N ILE A 172 -0.87 -5.61 10.11
CA ILE A 172 0.27 -6.47 9.75
C ILE A 172 0.70 -7.32 10.96
N ILE A 173 0.89 -6.70 12.13
CA ILE A 173 1.31 -7.42 13.35
C ILE A 173 0.25 -8.46 13.75
N GLN A 174 -1.02 -8.11 13.66
CA GLN A 174 -2.10 -9.06 13.96
C GLN A 174 -2.14 -10.22 12.95
N ALA A 175 -1.88 -9.95 11.67
CA ALA A 175 -1.84 -10.98 10.63
C ALA A 175 -0.70 -11.98 10.87
N GLU A 176 0.47 -11.53 11.31
CA GLU A 176 1.61 -12.38 11.68
C GLU A 176 1.21 -13.46 12.69
N THR A 177 0.47 -13.09 13.75
CA THR A 177 0.06 -14.03 14.82
C THR A 177 -0.88 -15.14 14.36
N LYS A 178 -1.51 -14.97 13.19
CA LYS A 178 -2.43 -15.95 12.58
C LYS A 178 -1.72 -16.91 11.62
N LEU A 179 -0.45 -16.67 11.31
CA LEU A 179 0.30 -17.56 10.43
C LEU A 179 0.72 -18.84 11.18
N PRO A 180 0.67 -20.01 10.52
CA PRO A 180 1.21 -21.23 11.10
C PRO A 180 2.71 -21.05 11.36
N SER A 181 3.13 -21.24 12.61
CA SER A 181 4.53 -21.12 13.02
C SER A 181 5.40 -22.00 12.11
N THR A 182 6.43 -21.42 11.49
CA THR A 182 7.50 -22.19 10.83
C THR A 182 8.38 -22.84 11.89
N THR A 183 7.82 -23.78 12.66
CA THR A 183 8.55 -24.56 13.67
C THR A 183 8.32 -26.04 13.38
N GLN A 184 9.42 -26.71 13.04
CA GLN A 184 9.63 -28.15 12.80
C GLN A 184 9.54 -28.67 11.35
N SER A 185 10.55 -28.34 10.55
CA SER A 185 11.18 -29.36 9.70
C SER A 185 12.69 -29.12 9.63
N SER A 186 13.39 -29.59 10.66
CA SER A 186 14.83 -29.85 10.66
C SER A 186 15.23 -30.45 11.99
N HIS A 187 15.09 -31.76 12.13
CA HIS A 187 16.14 -32.70 12.52
C HIS A 187 15.66 -34.14 12.34
#